data_AF-A0A2P5MTK7-F1
#
_entry.id   AF-A0A2P5MTK7-F1
#
_cell.length_a   1.000
_cell.length_b   1.000
_cell.length_c   1.000
_cell.angle_alpha   90.00
_cell.angle_beta   90.00
_cell.angle_gamma   90.00
#
_symmetry.space_group_name_H-M   'P 1'
#
loop_
_entity.id
_entity.type
_entity.pdbx_description
1 polymer ?
#
loop_
_entity_poly.entity_id
_entity_poly.type
_entity_poly.pdbx_seq_one_letter_code
_entity_poly.pdbx_strand_id
1 'polypeptide(L)'
;MTAQNPVSTANLILLSFGGLCLLIALAIAWVLGVTLFFPDGALAARLAERDDIIRAHVDYLMMAQFLLIFFLGFRQYAIDPPYWLIAACCFGAFFNPLAFLLRGLTPKAVATIPVEPHFPFQAMLSFSLTTIGFLGAIVLIARAAWKMQLARN
;
A
#
# COMPACT_ATOMS: atom_id res chain seq x y z
N MET A 1 11.78 25.06 23.38
CA MET A 1 11.51 24.65 21.99
C MET A 1 12.31 23.38 21.73
N THR A 2 11.67 22.21 21.77
CA THR A 2 12.32 20.94 21.42
C THR A 2 12.71 20.98 19.95
N ALA A 3 14.00 20.85 19.63
CA ALA A 3 14.45 20.74 18.25
C ALA A 3 13.66 19.62 17.56
N GLN A 4 12.88 19.95 16.53
CA GLN A 4 12.26 18.93 15.69
C GLN A 4 13.39 18.17 15.02
N ASN A 5 13.48 16.86 15.24
CA ASN A 5 14.44 16.03 14.52
C ASN A 5 14.18 16.19 13.01
N PRO A 6 15.24 16.44 12.21
CA PRO A 6 15.09 16.59 10.76
C PRO A 6 14.51 15.29 10.17
N VAL A 7 13.57 15.42 9.23
CA VAL A 7 12.96 14.27 8.57
C VAL A 7 14.02 13.62 7.67
N SER A 8 14.30 12.34 7.89
CA SER A 8 15.26 11.61 7.05
C SER A 8 14.71 11.33 5.64
N THR A 9 15.59 11.12 4.67
CA THR A 9 15.22 10.76 3.29
C THR A 9 14.36 9.50 3.25
N ALA A 10 14.66 8.50 4.09
CA ALA A 10 13.87 7.27 4.18
C ALA A 10 12.40 7.56 4.59
N ASN A 11 12.20 8.47 5.54
CA ASN A 11 10.88 8.93 5.95
C ASN A 11 10.15 9.70 4.86
N LEU A 12 10.85 10.54 4.09
CA LEU A 12 10.26 11.24 2.94
C LEU A 12 9.79 10.26 1.86
N ILE A 13 10.56 9.20 1.59
CA ILE A 13 10.16 8.16 0.62
C ILE A 13 8.86 7.49 1.05
N LEU A 14 8.72 7.11 2.33
CA LEU A 14 7.48 6.53 2.85
C LEU A 14 6.29 7.48 2.70
N LEU A 15 6.47 8.75 3.05
CA LEU A 15 5.43 9.76 2.93
C LEU A 15 5.00 9.93 1.48
N SER A 16 5.95 10.02 0.55
CA SER A 16 5.67 10.15 -0.89
C SER A 16 4.94 8.93 -1.44
N PHE A 17 5.34 7.71 -1.08
CA PHE A 17 4.66 6.49 -1.52
C PHE A 17 3.28 6.31 -0.88
N GLY A 18 3.11 6.66 0.40
CA GLY A 18 1.81 6.70 1.06
C GLY A 18 0.87 7.68 0.38
N GLY A 19 1.36 8.87 0.03
CA GLY A 19 0.63 9.87 -0.74
C GLY A 19 0.27 9.39 -2.15
N LEU A 20 1.17 8.71 -2.84
CA LEU A 20 0.90 8.10 -4.15
C LEU A 20 -0.21 7.04 -4.07
N CYS A 21 -0.13 6.13 -3.09
CA CYS A 21 -1.17 5.10 -2.90
C CYS A 21 -2.52 5.73 -2.58
N LEU A 22 -2.56 6.76 -1.74
CA LEU A 22 -3.78 7.50 -1.43
C LEU A 22 -4.35 8.21 -2.67
N LEU A 23 -3.51 8.83 -3.48
CA LEU A 23 -3.92 9.48 -4.72
C LEU A 23 -4.59 8.47 -5.67
N ILE A 24 -3.97 7.30 -5.85
CA ILE A 24 -4.54 6.23 -6.69
C ILE A 24 -5.86 5.74 -6.11
N ALA A 25 -5.94 5.51 -4.79
CA ALA A 25 -7.16 5.08 -4.14
C ALA A 25 -8.31 6.07 -4.36
N LEU A 26 -8.05 7.39 -4.24
CA LEU A 26 -9.04 8.43 -4.47
C LEU A 26 -9.44 8.52 -5.95
N ALA A 27 -8.50 8.34 -6.88
CA ALA A 27 -8.83 8.26 -8.30
C ALA A 27 -9.76 7.08 -8.59
N ILE A 28 -9.50 5.90 -8.01
CA ILE A 28 -10.38 4.74 -8.16
C ILE A 28 -11.75 5.01 -7.51
N ALA A 29 -11.80 5.67 -6.35
CA ALA A 29 -13.06 6.04 -5.70
C ALA A 29 -13.93 6.93 -6.60
N TRP A 30 -13.32 7.92 -7.27
CA TRP A 30 -14.01 8.75 -8.26
C TRP A 30 -14.54 7.94 -9.44
N VAL A 31 -13.73 7.04 -10.00
CA VAL A 31 -14.16 6.16 -11.10
C VAL A 31 -15.33 5.28 -10.66
N LEU A 32 -15.25 4.65 -9.49
CA LEU A 32 -16.32 3.82 -8.93
C LEU A 32 -17.59 4.62 -8.61
N GLY A 33 -17.44 5.87 -8.17
CA GLY A 33 -18.54 6.80 -7.93
C GLY A 33 -19.25 7.19 -9.23
N VAL A 34 -18.50 7.63 -10.24
CA VAL A 34 -19.05 7.99 -11.56
C VAL A 34 -19.78 6.80 -12.19
N THR A 35 -19.19 5.61 -12.15
CA THR A 35 -19.78 4.39 -12.73
C THR A 35 -20.99 3.88 -11.95
N LEU A 36 -21.18 4.29 -10.69
CA LEU A 36 -22.41 4.03 -9.94
C LEU A 36 -23.58 4.87 -10.47
N PHE A 37 -23.34 6.14 -10.82
CA PHE A 37 -24.38 7.04 -11.34
C PHE A 37 -24.60 6.89 -12.85
N PHE A 38 -23.59 6.45 -13.59
CA PHE A 38 -23.62 6.25 -15.04
C PHE A 38 -23.19 4.82 -15.41
N PRO A 39 -24.01 3.80 -15.11
CA PRO A 39 -23.64 2.39 -15.28
C PRO A 39 -23.43 1.97 -16.75
N ASP A 40 -24.10 2.64 -17.69
CA ASP A 40 -23.94 2.38 -19.14
C ASP A 40 -22.95 3.36 -19.81
N GLY A 41 -22.21 4.14 -19.03
CA GLY A 41 -21.26 5.13 -19.54
C GLY A 41 -19.98 4.50 -20.11
N ALA A 42 -19.27 5.25 -20.95
CA ALA A 42 -18.01 4.80 -21.56
C ALA A 42 -16.94 4.40 -20.53
N LEU A 43 -16.97 4.99 -19.33
CA LEU A 43 -16.06 4.64 -18.24
C LEU A 43 -16.44 3.31 -17.58
N ALA A 44 -17.73 3.03 -17.41
CA ALA A 44 -18.22 1.77 -16.84
C ALA A 44 -17.89 0.59 -17.76
N ALA A 45 -18.00 0.79 -19.08
CA ALA A 45 -17.60 -0.19 -20.09
C ALA A 45 -16.10 -0.57 -20.06
N ARG A 46 -15.24 0.22 -19.39
CA ARG A 46 -13.81 -0.09 -19.21
C ARG A 46 -13.53 -0.93 -17.97
N LEU A 47 -14.49 -1.09 -17.06
CA LEU A 47 -14.35 -1.92 -15.88
C LEU A 47 -14.75 -3.35 -16.24
N ALA A 48 -13.77 -4.24 -16.38
CA ALA A 48 -14.04 -5.64 -16.69
C ALA A 48 -14.64 -6.37 -15.48
N GLU A 49 -14.08 -6.14 -14.29
CA GLU A 49 -14.51 -6.80 -13.05
C GLU A 49 -14.55 -5.76 -11.92
N ARG A 50 -15.74 -5.21 -11.66
CA ARG A 50 -15.93 -4.12 -10.68
C ARG A 50 -15.49 -4.52 -9.27
N ASP A 51 -15.67 -5.78 -8.89
CA ASP A 51 -15.26 -6.28 -7.56
C ASP A 51 -13.75 -6.26 -7.37
N ASP A 52 -12.97 -6.56 -8.40
CA ASP A 52 -11.50 -6.49 -8.36
C ASP A 52 -11.02 -5.03 -8.30
N ILE A 53 -11.73 -4.09 -8.93
CA ILE A 53 -11.47 -2.64 -8.81
C ILE A 53 -11.76 -2.14 -7.40
N ILE A 54 -12.87 -2.56 -6.79
CA ILE A 54 -13.19 -2.23 -5.38
C ILE A 54 -12.13 -2.81 -4.46
N ARG A 55 -11.70 -4.06 -4.69
CA ARG A 55 -10.64 -4.68 -3.91
C ARG A 55 -9.33 -3.89 -4.01
N ALA A 56 -8.94 -3.48 -5.22
CA ALA A 56 -7.77 -2.63 -5.43
C ALA A 56 -7.89 -1.28 -4.71
N HIS A 57 -9.06 -0.65 -4.76
CA HIS A 57 -9.32 0.61 -4.04
C HIS A 57 -9.11 0.47 -2.54
N VAL A 58 -9.76 -0.53 -1.91
CA VAL A 58 -9.65 -0.76 -0.46
C VAL A 58 -8.21 -1.11 -0.09
N ASP A 59 -7.55 -1.94 -0.89
CA ASP A 59 -6.17 -2.34 -0.61
C ASP A 59 -5.22 -1.14 -0.74
N TYR A 60 -5.35 -0.29 -1.76
CA TYR A 60 -4.58 0.97 -1.84
C TYR A 60 -4.84 1.91 -0.64
N LEU A 61 -6.08 2.03 -0.15
CA LEU A 61 -6.37 2.81 1.06
C LEU A 61 -5.64 2.26 2.28
N MET A 62 -5.70 0.95 2.49
CA MET A 62 -5.04 0.28 3.61
C MET A 62 -3.52 0.42 3.52
N MET A 63 -2.94 0.21 2.34
CA MET A 63 -1.51 0.36 2.11
C MET A 63 -1.05 1.80 2.36
N ALA A 64 -1.79 2.80 1.85
CA ALA A 64 -1.52 4.21 2.12
C ALA A 64 -1.55 4.51 3.63
N GLN A 65 -2.60 4.04 4.32
CA GLN A 65 -2.74 4.24 5.77
C GLN A 65 -1.56 3.65 6.53
N PHE A 66 -1.13 2.43 6.22
CA PHE A 66 0.00 1.80 6.91
C PHE A 66 1.32 2.54 6.67
N LEU A 67 1.61 2.94 5.43
CA LEU A 67 2.82 3.72 5.14
C LEU A 67 2.84 5.06 5.89
N LEU A 68 1.70 5.74 5.98
CA LEU A 68 1.57 6.99 6.74
C LEU A 68 1.72 6.75 8.26
N ILE A 69 1.15 5.68 8.79
CA ILE A 69 1.34 5.28 10.20
C ILE A 69 2.82 5.00 10.50
N PHE A 70 3.51 4.27 9.62
CA PHE A 70 4.94 4.00 9.81
C PHE A 70 5.78 5.27 9.73
N PHE A 71 5.50 6.16 8.78
CA PHE A 71 6.12 7.49 8.72
C PHE A 71 5.94 8.27 10.04
N LEU A 72 4.70 8.34 10.54
CA LEU A 72 4.41 9.04 11.80
C LEU A 72 5.10 8.37 12.98
N GLY A 73 5.11 7.04 13.06
CA GLY A 73 5.78 6.28 14.11
C GLY A 73 7.30 6.50 14.10
N PHE A 74 7.93 6.42 12.93
CA PHE A 74 9.37 6.68 12.79
C PHE A 74 9.71 8.13 13.14
N ARG A 75 8.90 9.10 12.72
CA ARG A 75 9.07 10.50 13.11
C ARG A 75 8.90 10.70 14.62
N GLN A 76 7.87 10.12 15.22
CA GLN A 76 7.56 10.26 16.64
C GLN A 76 8.68 9.74 17.53
N TYR A 77 9.30 8.62 17.16
CA TYR A 77 10.37 7.98 17.93
C TYR A 77 11.78 8.27 17.42
N ALA A 78 11.93 9.23 16.49
CA ALA A 78 13.21 9.60 15.88
C ALA A 78 13.99 8.40 15.30
N ILE A 79 13.26 7.45 14.69
CA ILE A 79 13.84 6.28 14.05
C ILE A 79 14.27 6.65 12.64
N ASP A 80 15.52 6.36 12.29
CA ASP A 80 15.99 6.37 10.91
C ASP A 80 16.00 4.92 10.37
N PRO A 81 14.93 4.49 9.66
CA PRO A 81 14.81 3.12 9.21
C PRO A 81 15.78 2.83 8.05
N PRO A 82 16.30 1.61 7.94
CA PRO A 82 17.20 1.25 6.84
C PRO A 82 16.44 1.24 5.51
N TYR A 83 17.11 1.67 4.43
CA TYR A 83 16.49 1.83 3.11
C TYR A 83 15.88 0.54 2.54
N TRP A 84 16.45 -0.63 2.84
CA TRP A 84 15.89 -1.91 2.36
C TRP A 84 14.49 -2.17 2.95
N LEU A 85 14.25 -1.73 4.20
CA LEU A 85 12.96 -1.89 4.86
C LEU A 85 11.93 -0.97 4.21
N ILE A 86 12.33 0.27 3.93
CA ILE A 86 11.48 1.23 3.21
C ILE A 86 11.15 0.73 1.80
N ALA A 87 12.14 0.20 1.09
CA ALA A 87 11.94 -0.39 -0.23
C ALA A 87 10.94 -1.56 -0.17
N ALA A 88 11.06 -2.46 0.81
CA ALA A 88 10.13 -3.57 1.00
C ALA A 88 8.69 -3.08 1.28
N CYS A 89 8.54 -2.10 2.18
CA CYS A 89 7.23 -1.47 2.46
C CYS A 89 6.61 -0.86 1.20
N CYS A 90 7.36 -0.02 0.48
CA CYS A 90 6.86 0.72 -0.67
C CYS A 90 6.55 -0.20 -1.87
N PHE A 91 7.42 -1.18 -2.14
CA PHE A 91 7.21 -2.14 -3.21
C PHE A 91 5.91 -2.92 -2.97
N GLY A 92 5.81 -3.52 -1.78
CA GLY A 92 4.65 -4.31 -1.41
C GLY A 92 3.33 -3.51 -1.41
N ALA A 93 3.36 -2.31 -0.83
CA ALA A 93 2.23 -1.39 -0.77
C ALA A 93 1.69 -0.99 -2.15
N PHE A 94 2.58 -0.87 -3.15
CA PHE A 94 2.19 -0.46 -4.48
C PHE A 94 1.76 -1.64 -5.36
N PHE A 95 2.52 -2.73 -5.35
CA PHE A 95 2.31 -3.85 -6.28
C PHE A 95 1.21 -4.81 -5.84
N ASN A 96 0.89 -4.91 -4.54
CA ASN A 96 -0.24 -5.74 -4.08
C ASN A 96 -1.57 -5.26 -4.66
N PRO A 97 -1.99 -3.98 -4.48
CA PRO A 97 -3.25 -3.51 -5.02
C PRO A 97 -3.23 -3.37 -6.55
N LEU A 98 -2.05 -3.13 -7.14
CA LEU A 98 -1.89 -3.01 -8.60
C LEU A 98 -2.33 -4.29 -9.33
N ALA A 99 -2.03 -5.46 -8.78
CA ALA A 99 -2.44 -6.73 -9.38
C ALA A 99 -3.98 -6.84 -9.48
N PHE A 100 -4.70 -6.42 -8.45
CA PHE A 100 -6.17 -6.37 -8.47
C PHE A 100 -6.68 -5.30 -9.43
N LEU A 101 -6.03 -4.14 -9.50
CA LEU A 101 -6.42 -3.07 -10.43
C LEU A 101 -6.29 -3.53 -11.88
N LEU A 102 -5.15 -4.12 -12.24
CA LEU A 102 -4.91 -4.64 -13.59
C LEU A 102 -5.90 -5.74 -13.95
N ARG A 103 -6.18 -6.65 -13.01
CA ARG A 103 -7.19 -7.70 -13.18
C ARG A 103 -8.59 -7.12 -13.37
N GLY A 104 -8.96 -6.08 -12.61
CA GLY A 104 -10.25 -5.41 -12.73
C GLY A 104 -10.46 -4.65 -14.04
N LEU A 105 -9.37 -4.26 -14.70
CA LEU A 105 -9.40 -3.54 -15.98
C LEU A 105 -9.22 -4.46 -17.20
N THR A 106 -8.73 -5.68 -17.01
CA THR A 106 -8.44 -6.61 -18.11
C THR A 106 -9.63 -7.53 -18.34
N PRO A 107 -10.25 -7.52 -19.54
CA PRO A 107 -11.31 -8.45 -19.88
C PRO A 107 -10.81 -9.89 -19.78
N LYS A 108 -11.55 -10.75 -19.07
CA LYS A 108 -11.26 -12.18 -19.05
C LYS A 108 -11.60 -12.77 -20.42
N ALA A 109 -10.65 -13.43 -21.06
CA ALA A 109 -10.96 -14.25 -22.21
C ALA A 109 -11.87 -15.41 -21.78
N VAL A 110 -12.85 -15.78 -22.63
CA VAL A 110 -13.75 -16.94 -22.42
C VAL A 110 -12.99 -18.28 -22.51
N ALA A 111 -11.69 -18.25 -22.80
CA ALA A 111 -10.85 -19.43 -22.90
C ALA A 111 -10.61 -20.04 -21.51
N THR A 112 -10.91 -21.34 -21.40
CA THR A 112 -10.54 -22.25 -20.31
C THR A 112 -9.27 -21.80 -19.60
N ILE A 113 -9.43 -21.22 -18.40
CA ILE A 113 -8.33 -20.80 -17.55
C ILE A 113 -7.44 -22.03 -17.34
N PRO A 114 -6.20 -22.08 -17.86
CA PRO A 114 -5.27 -23.09 -17.43
C PRO A 114 -5.13 -22.86 -15.92
N VAL A 115 -5.47 -23.86 -15.11
CA VAL A 115 -5.23 -23.78 -13.66
C VAL A 115 -3.74 -23.52 -13.50
N GLU A 116 -3.37 -22.30 -13.10
CA GLU A 116 -1.98 -21.95 -12.84
C GLU A 116 -1.44 -22.96 -11.81
N PRO A 117 -0.45 -23.79 -12.17
CA PRO A 117 0.00 -24.88 -11.30
C PRO A 117 0.75 -24.37 -10.06
N HIS A 118 1.11 -23.09 -10.04
CA HIS A 118 1.85 -22.44 -8.97
C HIS A 118 1.35 -21.03 -8.73
N PHE A 119 1.51 -20.57 -7.48
CA PHE A 119 1.22 -19.18 -7.13
C PHE A 119 2.10 -18.23 -7.96
N PRO A 120 1.55 -17.15 -8.54
CA PRO A 120 2.32 -16.24 -9.39
C PRO A 120 3.54 -15.68 -8.64
N PHE A 121 4.73 -15.82 -9.23
CA PHE A 121 5.98 -15.39 -8.60
C PHE A 121 5.96 -13.91 -8.18
N GLN A 122 5.40 -13.04 -9.03
CA GLN A 122 5.25 -11.62 -8.72
C GLN A 122 4.38 -11.38 -7.48
N ALA A 123 3.26 -12.10 -7.35
CA ALA A 123 2.40 -12.00 -6.18
C ALA A 123 3.13 -12.51 -4.94
N MET A 124 3.86 -13.62 -5.05
CA MET A 124 4.65 -14.19 -3.95
C MET A 124 5.66 -13.18 -3.42
N LEU A 125 6.43 -12.58 -4.34
CA LEU A 125 7.45 -11.59 -4.01
C LEU A 125 6.83 -10.36 -3.35
N SER A 126 5.75 -9.83 -3.94
CA SER A 126 5.06 -8.64 -3.43
C SER A 126 4.51 -8.86 -2.03
N PHE A 127 3.75 -9.95 -1.80
CA PHE A 127 3.23 -10.27 -0.47
C PHE A 127 4.34 -10.48 0.55
N SER A 128 5.40 -11.19 0.19
CA SER A 128 6.53 -11.44 1.09
C SER A 128 7.23 -10.14 1.49
N LEU A 129 7.48 -9.25 0.53
CA LEU A 129 8.08 -7.94 0.79
C LEU A 129 7.18 -7.05 1.64
N THR A 130 5.86 -7.02 1.37
CA THR A 130 4.91 -6.30 2.24
C THR A 130 4.97 -6.81 3.67
N THR A 131 4.93 -8.14 3.85
CA THR A 131 4.94 -8.76 5.18
C THR A 131 6.22 -8.42 5.93
N ILE A 132 7.39 -8.61 5.31
CA ILE A 132 8.69 -8.32 5.93
C ILE A 132 8.81 -6.81 6.23
N GLY A 133 8.42 -5.96 5.29
CA GLY A 133 8.45 -4.50 5.44
C GLY A 133 7.59 -4.02 6.60
N PHE A 134 6.32 -4.42 6.62
CA PHE A 134 5.34 -3.92 7.59
C PHE A 134 5.62 -4.45 8.99
N LEU A 135 5.95 -5.75 9.12
CA LEU A 135 6.34 -6.32 10.40
C LEU A 135 7.65 -5.71 10.91
N GLY A 136 8.65 -5.51 10.05
CA GLY A 136 9.89 -4.84 10.44
C GLY A 136 9.64 -3.41 10.93
N ALA A 137 8.79 -2.65 10.23
CA ALA A 137 8.46 -1.29 10.62
C ALA A 137 7.77 -1.21 12.00
N ILE A 138 6.73 -2.04 12.23
CA ILE A 138 6.03 -2.03 13.51
C ILE A 138 6.91 -2.52 14.66
N VAL A 139 7.79 -3.51 14.43
CA VAL A 139 8.73 -3.98 15.46
C VAL A 139 9.71 -2.89 15.87
N LEU A 140 10.24 -2.12 14.91
CA LEU A 140 11.13 -0.99 15.22
C LEU A 140 10.40 0.09 16.05
N ILE A 141 9.18 0.44 15.64
CA ILE A 141 8.33 1.42 16.34
C ILE A 141 8.02 0.94 17.76
N ALA A 142 7.52 -0.29 17.92
CA ALA A 142 7.16 -0.86 19.20
C ALA A 142 8.36 -0.95 20.16
N ARG A 143 9.52 -1.37 19.65
CA ARG A 143 10.76 -1.43 20.44
C ARG A 143 11.19 -0.05 20.92
N ALA A 144 11.09 0.98 20.08
CA ALA A 144 11.43 2.34 20.47
C ALA A 144 10.43 2.91 21.50
N ALA A 145 9.13 2.67 21.28
CA ALA A 145 8.07 3.04 22.22
C ALA A 145 8.30 2.42 23.61
N TRP A 146 8.61 1.13 23.66
CA TRP A 146 8.85 0.40 24.91
C TRP A 146 10.07 0.93 25.66
N LYS A 147 11.18 1.18 24.96
CA LYS A 147 12.38 1.79 25.55
C LYS A 147 12.10 3.17 26.14
N MET A 148 11.33 3.99 25.42
CA MET A 148 10.95 5.32 25.91
C MET A 148 10.07 5.24 27.15
N GLN A 149 9.15 4.28 27.23
CA GLN A 149 8.33 4.07 28.42
C GLN A 149 9.15 3.62 29.62
N LEU A 150 10.08 2.66 29.44
CA LEU A 150 10.97 2.20 30.50
C LEU A 150 11.90 3.30 31.03
N ALA A 151 12.30 4.25 30.20
CA ALA A 151 13.13 5.38 30.61
C ALA A 151 12.35 6.46 31.41
N ARG A 152 11.01 6.41 31.41
CA ARG A 152 10.16 7.35 32.15
C ARG A 152 9.77 6.86 33.55
N ASN A 153 9.95 5.56 33.81
CA ASN A 153 9.67 4.91 35.10
C ASN A 153 10.97 4.66 35.86
#